data_AF-A0A3C0XPS6-F1
#
_entry.id   AF-A0A3C0XPS6-F1
#
_cell.length_a   1.000
_cell.length_b   1.000
_cell.length_c   1.000
_cell.angle_alpha   90.00
_cell.angle_beta   90.00
_cell.angle_gamma   90.00
#
_symmetry.space_group_name_H-M   'P 1'
#
loop_
_entity.id
_entity.type
_entity.pdbx_description
1 polymer ?
#
loop_
_entity_poly.entity_id
_entity_poly.type
_entity_poly.pdbx_seq_one_letter_code
_entity_poly.pdbx_strand_id
1 'polypeptide(L)'
;MCLDICPPADVPPAELAEAVRRTTLWAGRQLAVPRAEGQLLFGIAQGASDPELRRRSIAEISELGFDGHALGGLAIGEERGLMFETTAWAADLLPADRPRYFMGIGDPEGVLEVIERGVDMFDCVLPTRTARTGSAMTWEGRLNLRNARFARDPRPLDETCPCPACTRFSRAYLRHLINQEELLGLRLLSLHNLRFLLDLTANARAAIEEGRLAAYKAEALGRLGSAAA
;
A
#
# COMPACT_ATOMS: atom_id res chain seq x y z
N MET A 1 -8.26 14.25 -2.36
CA MET A 1 -8.36 13.37 -3.56
C MET A 1 -9.52 13.86 -4.41
N CYS A 2 -9.33 14.00 -5.71
CA CYS A 2 -10.45 14.23 -6.62
C CYS A 2 -11.40 13.02 -6.61
N LEU A 3 -12.69 13.29 -6.74
CA LEU A 3 -13.70 12.31 -7.12
C LEU A 3 -13.40 11.79 -8.53
N ASP A 4 -13.44 10.48 -8.68
CA ASP A 4 -13.15 9.72 -9.88
C ASP A 4 -14.16 8.60 -10.10
N ILE A 5 -13.99 7.85 -11.19
CA ILE A 5 -14.73 6.60 -11.44
C ILE A 5 -13.71 5.47 -11.57
N CYS A 6 -13.78 4.52 -10.64
CA CYS A 6 -12.98 3.30 -10.65
C CYS A 6 -13.86 2.12 -11.10
N PRO A 7 -13.87 1.78 -12.41
CA PRO A 7 -14.57 0.60 -12.88
C PRO A 7 -13.84 -0.70 -12.48
N PRO A 8 -14.49 -1.87 -12.55
CA PRO A 8 -13.83 -3.18 -12.44
C PRO A 8 -12.74 -3.39 -13.50
N ALA A 9 -11.80 -4.30 -13.24
CA ALA A 9 -10.66 -4.56 -14.14
C ALA A 9 -11.07 -5.14 -15.51
N ASP A 10 -12.18 -5.87 -15.56
CA ASP A 10 -12.68 -6.61 -16.72
C ASP A 10 -13.83 -5.87 -17.46
N VAL A 11 -14.02 -4.60 -17.15
CA VAL A 11 -15.06 -3.77 -17.76
C VAL A 11 -14.86 -3.63 -19.28
N PRO A 12 -15.92 -3.52 -20.10
CA PRO A 12 -15.76 -3.29 -21.53
C PRO A 12 -14.95 -2.01 -21.84
N PRO A 13 -14.13 -1.99 -22.91
CA PRO A 13 -13.27 -0.84 -23.24
C PRO A 13 -14.00 0.49 -23.36
N ALA A 14 -15.23 0.49 -23.88
CA ALA A 14 -16.06 1.68 -24.00
C ALA A 14 -16.44 2.28 -22.63
N GLU A 15 -16.71 1.43 -21.64
CA GLU A 15 -17.05 1.86 -20.29
C GLU A 15 -15.80 2.33 -19.53
N LEU A 16 -14.65 1.68 -19.72
CA LEU A 16 -13.36 2.17 -19.21
C LEU A 16 -13.03 3.56 -19.78
N ALA A 17 -13.22 3.76 -21.08
CA ALA A 17 -12.98 5.03 -21.75
C ALA A 17 -13.91 6.14 -21.23
N GLU A 18 -15.20 5.83 -20.98
CA GLU A 18 -16.14 6.78 -20.37
C GLU A 18 -15.79 7.09 -18.91
N ALA A 19 -15.33 6.10 -18.13
CA ALA A 19 -14.85 6.30 -16.77
C ALA A 19 -13.65 7.26 -16.72
N VAL A 20 -12.66 7.07 -17.62
CA VAL A 20 -11.52 7.97 -17.78
C VAL A 20 -11.99 9.39 -18.14
N ARG A 21 -12.85 9.52 -19.16
CA ARG A 21 -13.37 10.82 -19.62
C ARG A 21 -14.12 11.56 -18.51
N ARG A 22 -14.98 10.86 -17.76
CA ARG A 22 -15.72 11.44 -16.62
C ARG A 22 -14.80 11.85 -15.49
N THR A 23 -13.79 11.04 -15.18
CA THR A 23 -12.77 11.36 -14.17
C THR A 23 -12.04 12.65 -14.51
N THR A 24 -11.57 12.81 -15.76
CA THR A 24 -10.95 14.08 -16.22
C THR A 24 -11.90 15.27 -16.11
N LEU A 25 -13.15 15.12 -16.57
CA LEU A 25 -14.15 16.20 -16.49
C LEU A 25 -14.44 16.62 -15.05
N TRP A 26 -14.56 15.66 -14.14
CA TRP A 26 -14.78 15.93 -12.71
C TRP A 26 -13.55 16.52 -12.05
N ALA A 27 -12.35 16.09 -12.42
CA ALA A 27 -11.10 16.65 -11.91
C ALA A 27 -11.00 18.16 -12.20
N GLY A 28 -11.27 18.58 -13.44
CA GLY A 28 -11.28 20.01 -13.80
C GLY A 28 -12.33 20.82 -13.04
N ARG A 29 -13.53 20.26 -12.81
CA ARG A 29 -14.57 20.92 -12.00
C ARG A 29 -14.16 21.09 -10.53
N GLN A 30 -13.45 20.12 -9.98
CA GLN A 30 -13.03 20.15 -8.57
C GLN A 30 -11.89 21.13 -8.32
N LEU A 31 -11.01 21.36 -9.29
CA LEU A 31 -9.96 22.37 -9.19
C LEU A 31 -10.50 23.80 -9.10
N ALA A 32 -11.66 24.06 -9.72
CA ALA A 32 -12.31 25.36 -9.67
C ALA A 32 -12.99 25.66 -8.32
N VAL A 33 -13.08 24.67 -7.41
CA VAL A 33 -13.73 24.83 -6.12
C VAL A 33 -12.74 25.47 -5.12
N PRO A 34 -13.14 26.52 -4.37
CA PRO A 34 -12.32 27.08 -3.32
C PRO A 34 -11.89 26.03 -2.29
N ARG A 35 -10.62 26.08 -1.89
CA ARG A 35 -10.00 25.14 -0.95
C ARG A 35 -9.74 25.82 0.38
N ALA A 36 -9.74 25.04 1.46
CA ALA A 36 -9.28 25.54 2.75
C ALA A 36 -7.79 25.89 2.67
N GLU A 37 -7.34 26.84 3.49
CA GLU A 37 -5.91 27.19 3.56
C GLU A 37 -5.05 25.95 3.87
N GLY A 38 -4.00 25.73 3.08
CA GLY A 38 -3.11 24.57 3.20
C GLY A 38 -3.69 23.24 2.70
N GLN A 39 -4.93 23.20 2.19
CA GLN A 39 -5.51 21.98 1.66
C GLN A 39 -4.93 21.61 0.29
N LEU A 40 -4.21 20.49 0.25
CA LEU A 40 -3.69 19.91 -1.00
C LEU A 40 -4.79 19.14 -1.74
N LEU A 41 -4.72 19.14 -3.07
CA LEU A 41 -5.60 18.38 -3.94
C LEU A 41 -4.79 17.50 -4.89
N PHE A 42 -5.04 16.19 -4.82
CA PHE A 42 -4.46 15.19 -5.72
C PHE A 42 -5.43 14.85 -6.86
N GLY A 43 -4.90 14.86 -8.08
CA GLY A 43 -5.56 14.30 -9.27
C GLY A 43 -5.41 12.78 -9.31
N ILE A 44 -6.38 12.09 -9.92
CA ILE A 44 -6.36 10.62 -10.04
C ILE A 44 -6.38 10.26 -11.52
N ALA A 45 -5.31 9.60 -11.98
CA ALA A 45 -5.28 9.01 -13.32
C ALA A 45 -5.88 7.60 -13.28
N GLN A 46 -6.86 7.36 -14.15
CA GLN A 46 -7.55 6.09 -14.34
C GLN A 46 -7.11 5.42 -15.66
N GLY A 47 -7.69 4.26 -15.99
CA GLY A 47 -7.43 3.57 -17.26
C GLY A 47 -6.96 2.12 -17.12
N ALA A 48 -7.06 1.52 -15.93
CA ALA A 48 -6.65 0.14 -15.66
C ALA A 48 -5.22 -0.15 -16.22
N SER A 49 -4.99 -1.34 -16.76
CA SER A 49 -3.76 -1.72 -17.46
C SER A 49 -3.79 -1.37 -18.96
N ASP A 50 -4.79 -0.62 -19.45
CA ASP A 50 -4.86 -0.20 -20.84
C ASP A 50 -3.83 0.92 -21.12
N PRO A 51 -2.82 0.69 -21.98
CA PRO A 51 -1.74 1.65 -22.16
C PRO A 51 -2.19 2.97 -22.80
N GLU A 52 -3.18 2.95 -23.69
CA GLU A 52 -3.66 4.14 -24.40
C GLU A 52 -4.46 5.03 -23.45
N LEU A 53 -5.46 4.44 -22.79
CA LEU A 53 -6.36 5.16 -21.88
C LEU A 53 -5.60 5.69 -20.66
N ARG A 54 -4.67 4.91 -20.11
CA ARG A 54 -3.84 5.36 -18.99
C ARG A 54 -2.91 6.51 -19.36
N ARG A 55 -2.22 6.43 -20.51
CA ARG A 55 -1.36 7.53 -20.98
C ARG A 55 -2.16 8.80 -21.21
N ARG A 56 -3.33 8.69 -21.84
CA ARG A 56 -4.25 9.81 -22.04
C ARG A 56 -4.69 10.40 -20.70
N SER A 57 -5.14 9.56 -19.76
CA SER A 57 -5.59 10.02 -18.44
C SER A 57 -4.46 10.72 -17.67
N ILE A 58 -3.24 10.17 -17.69
CA ILE A 58 -2.07 10.79 -17.05
C ILE A 58 -1.78 12.16 -17.65
N ALA A 59 -1.73 12.27 -18.98
CA ALA A 59 -1.46 13.54 -19.65
C ALA A 59 -2.53 14.59 -19.29
N GLU A 60 -3.81 14.25 -19.49
CA GLU A 60 -4.93 15.16 -19.21
C GLU A 60 -4.99 15.61 -17.75
N ILE A 61 -4.82 14.69 -16.79
CA ILE A 61 -4.88 15.01 -15.36
C ILE A 61 -3.65 15.81 -14.92
N SER A 62 -2.47 15.52 -15.47
CA SER A 62 -1.23 16.21 -15.07
C SER A 62 -1.21 17.67 -15.54
N GLU A 63 -1.77 17.96 -16.72
CA GLU A 63 -1.88 19.32 -17.27
C GLU A 63 -2.78 20.24 -16.43
N LEU A 64 -3.68 19.69 -15.60
CA LEU A 64 -4.60 20.46 -14.78
C LEU A 64 -3.94 21.14 -13.55
N GLY A 65 -2.71 20.75 -13.19
CA GLY A 65 -1.92 21.43 -12.14
C GLY A 65 -2.32 21.06 -10.70
N PHE A 66 -2.42 19.76 -10.39
CA PHE A 66 -2.65 19.26 -9.03
C PHE A 66 -1.41 19.35 -8.13
N ASP A 67 -1.62 19.28 -6.82
CA ASP A 67 -0.53 19.28 -5.83
C ASP A 67 0.21 17.93 -5.76
N GLY A 68 -0.40 16.89 -6.31
CA GLY A 68 0.19 15.57 -6.53
C GLY A 68 -0.71 14.67 -7.37
N HIS A 69 -0.21 13.49 -7.72
CA HIS A 69 -0.86 12.61 -8.69
C HIS A 69 -0.99 11.18 -8.16
N ALA A 70 -2.19 10.62 -8.28
CA ALA A 70 -2.46 9.25 -7.91
C ALA A 70 -2.68 8.35 -9.14
N LEU A 71 -2.19 7.12 -9.03
CA LEU A 71 -2.54 6.01 -9.93
C LEU A 71 -3.72 5.26 -9.30
N GLY A 72 -4.92 5.50 -9.84
CA GLY A 72 -6.15 4.82 -9.45
C GLY A 72 -6.45 3.61 -10.33
N GLY A 73 -7.38 2.75 -9.89
CA GLY A 73 -7.83 1.60 -10.69
C GLY A 73 -6.72 0.58 -10.99
N LEU A 74 -5.75 0.47 -10.09
CA LEU A 74 -4.77 -0.61 -10.01
C LEU A 74 -4.99 -1.32 -8.66
N ALA A 75 -4.63 -2.60 -8.56
CA ALA A 75 -4.93 -3.51 -7.44
C ALA A 75 -6.43 -3.85 -7.27
N ILE A 76 -7.18 -3.97 -8.38
CA ILE A 76 -8.62 -4.26 -8.38
C ILE A 76 -8.99 -5.63 -8.95
N GLY A 77 -8.00 -6.45 -9.33
CA GLY A 77 -8.20 -7.85 -9.71
C GLY A 77 -7.29 -8.34 -10.85
N GLU A 78 -6.46 -7.46 -11.39
CA GLU A 78 -5.47 -7.78 -12.41
C GLU A 78 -4.33 -8.67 -11.87
N GLU A 79 -3.59 -9.27 -12.81
CA GLU A 79 -2.37 -10.00 -12.48
C GLU A 79 -1.32 -9.05 -11.87
N ARG A 80 -0.62 -9.51 -10.84
CA ARG A 80 0.27 -8.68 -10.01
C ARG A 80 1.50 -8.20 -10.79
N GLY A 81 2.05 -9.03 -11.67
CA GLY A 81 3.10 -8.65 -12.63
C GLY A 81 2.63 -7.53 -13.56
N LEU A 82 1.45 -7.68 -14.18
CA LEU A 82 0.85 -6.64 -15.04
C LEU A 82 0.61 -5.33 -14.27
N MET A 83 0.13 -5.40 -13.02
CA MET A 83 -0.04 -4.23 -12.14
C MET A 83 1.30 -3.51 -11.94
N PHE A 84 2.37 -4.24 -11.62
CA PHE A 84 3.69 -3.65 -11.40
C PHE A 84 4.33 -3.13 -12.69
N GLU A 85 4.17 -3.82 -13.81
CA GLU A 85 4.60 -3.32 -15.12
C GLU A 85 3.89 -2.01 -15.46
N THR A 86 2.56 -1.98 -15.31
CA THR A 86 1.73 -0.79 -15.49
C THR A 86 2.19 0.36 -14.61
N THR A 87 2.45 0.06 -13.33
CA THR A 87 2.92 1.06 -12.36
C THR A 87 4.24 1.67 -12.78
N ALA A 88 5.20 0.86 -13.27
CA ALA A 88 6.53 1.33 -13.63
C ALA A 88 6.47 2.42 -14.72
N TRP A 89 5.87 2.10 -15.87
CA TRP A 89 5.80 3.08 -16.95
C TRP A 89 4.78 4.20 -16.68
N ALA A 90 3.75 3.97 -15.87
CA ALA A 90 2.79 5.02 -15.52
C ALA A 90 3.39 6.06 -14.57
N ALA A 91 4.16 5.62 -13.56
CA ALA A 91 4.82 6.51 -12.62
C ALA A 91 5.86 7.42 -13.31
N ASP A 92 6.57 6.90 -14.32
CA ASP A 92 7.53 7.69 -15.12
C ASP A 92 6.87 8.83 -15.92
N LEU A 93 5.59 8.70 -16.25
CA LEU A 93 4.82 9.73 -16.97
C LEU A 93 4.26 10.81 -16.03
N LEU A 94 4.23 10.57 -14.72
CA LEU A 94 3.76 11.55 -13.75
C LEU A 94 4.83 12.62 -13.51
N PRO A 95 4.41 13.89 -13.26
CA PRO A 95 5.33 14.97 -12.92
C PRO A 95 6.30 14.58 -11.80
N ALA A 96 7.60 14.78 -12.04
CA ALA A 96 8.66 14.36 -11.12
C ALA A 96 8.83 15.32 -9.92
N ASP A 97 8.32 16.54 -10.01
CA ASP A 97 8.35 17.56 -8.97
C ASP A 97 7.17 17.46 -8.00
N ARG A 98 6.33 16.43 -8.13
CA ARG A 98 5.09 16.24 -7.37
C ARG A 98 4.99 14.82 -6.80
N PRO A 99 4.37 14.64 -5.61
CA PRO A 99 4.22 13.32 -5.02
C PRO A 99 3.35 12.39 -5.88
N ARG A 100 3.78 11.13 -5.98
CA ARG A 100 3.11 10.05 -6.71
C ARG A 100 2.50 9.07 -5.72
N TYR A 101 1.20 8.82 -5.85
CA TYR A 101 0.42 8.01 -4.90
C TYR A 101 -0.16 6.77 -5.59
N PHE A 102 0.22 5.57 -5.11
CA PHE A 102 -0.44 4.32 -5.50
C PHE A 102 -1.54 3.97 -4.51
N MET A 103 -2.78 3.86 -4.98
CA MET A 103 -3.94 3.61 -4.11
C MET A 103 -4.14 2.11 -3.87
N GLY A 104 -4.15 1.66 -2.62
CA GLY A 104 -4.61 0.30 -2.27
C GLY A 104 -3.55 -0.82 -2.14
N ILE A 105 -2.26 -0.51 -2.09
CA ILE A 105 -1.18 -1.50 -1.85
C ILE A 105 -0.64 -1.46 -0.43
N GLY A 106 -0.44 -2.62 0.20
CA GLY A 106 0.11 -2.63 1.56
C GLY A 106 0.58 -3.97 2.09
N ASP A 107 0.73 -4.98 1.23
CA ASP A 107 1.59 -6.11 1.60
C ASP A 107 3.07 -5.69 1.45
N PRO A 108 3.99 -6.25 2.25
CA PRO A 108 5.37 -5.75 2.33
C PRO A 108 6.12 -5.80 0.99
N GLU A 109 5.93 -6.86 0.21
CA GLU A 109 6.55 -6.99 -1.11
C GLU A 109 6.00 -5.92 -2.06
N GLY A 110 4.68 -5.78 -2.12
CA GLY A 110 4.04 -4.79 -2.99
C GLY A 110 4.44 -3.36 -2.66
N VAL A 111 4.59 -3.03 -1.37
CA VAL A 111 5.12 -1.72 -0.94
C VAL A 111 6.53 -1.48 -1.49
N LEU A 112 7.43 -2.46 -1.39
CA LEU A 112 8.79 -2.32 -1.93
C LEU A 112 8.81 -2.24 -3.46
N GLU A 113 7.95 -3.00 -4.15
CA GLU A 113 7.81 -2.97 -5.60
C GLU A 113 7.35 -1.60 -6.12
N VAL A 114 6.36 -0.97 -5.48
CA VAL A 114 5.89 0.36 -5.91
C VAL A 114 6.90 1.46 -5.57
N ILE A 115 7.59 1.37 -4.43
CA ILE A 115 8.67 2.32 -4.06
C ILE A 115 9.79 2.28 -5.12
N GLU A 116 10.24 1.09 -5.52
CA GLU A 116 11.27 0.93 -6.56
C GLU A 116 10.84 1.51 -7.92
N ARG A 117 9.52 1.58 -8.16
CA ARG A 117 8.91 2.15 -9.38
C ARG A 117 8.58 3.63 -9.25
N GLY A 118 9.13 4.32 -8.25
CA GLY A 118 9.02 5.77 -8.10
C GLY A 118 7.67 6.23 -7.55
N VAL A 119 6.99 5.41 -6.75
CA VAL A 119 5.82 5.81 -5.96
C VAL A 119 6.26 6.31 -4.58
N ASP A 120 5.71 7.46 -4.15
CA ASP A 120 6.06 8.13 -2.90
C ASP A 120 5.07 7.85 -1.76
N MET A 121 3.81 7.55 -2.11
CA MET A 121 2.71 7.37 -1.16
C MET A 121 1.91 6.11 -1.50
N PHE A 122 1.38 5.44 -0.47
CA PHE A 122 0.49 4.30 -0.60
C PHE A 122 -0.36 4.14 0.66
N ASP A 123 -1.48 3.43 0.53
CA ASP A 123 -2.37 3.10 1.63
C ASP A 123 -2.94 1.68 1.47
N CYS A 124 -3.25 1.03 2.59
CA CYS A 124 -3.98 -0.22 2.56
C CYS A 124 -4.59 -0.55 3.91
N VAL A 125 -5.75 -1.20 3.87
CA VAL A 125 -6.38 -1.78 5.06
C VAL A 125 -5.69 -3.05 5.56
N LEU A 126 -4.85 -3.68 4.73
CA LEU A 126 -4.29 -5.02 4.97
C LEU A 126 -3.65 -5.17 6.37
N PRO A 127 -2.79 -4.27 6.86
CA PRO A 127 -2.11 -4.44 8.15
C PRO A 127 -3.10 -4.56 9.30
N THR A 128 -4.09 -3.66 9.34
CA THR A 128 -5.06 -3.64 10.44
C THR A 128 -6.16 -4.68 10.26
N ARG A 129 -6.61 -4.96 9.03
CA ARG A 129 -7.60 -6.01 8.74
C ARG A 129 -7.05 -7.40 9.10
N THR A 130 -5.82 -7.68 8.71
CA THR A 130 -5.13 -8.95 9.00
C THR A 130 -4.78 -9.10 10.48
N ALA A 131 -4.46 -8.00 11.16
CA ALA A 131 -4.31 -7.99 12.62
C ALA A 131 -5.60 -8.40 13.33
N ARG A 132 -6.73 -7.83 12.95
CA ARG A 132 -8.03 -8.14 13.56
C ARG A 132 -8.52 -9.56 13.26
N THR A 133 -8.02 -10.19 12.19
CA THR A 133 -8.19 -11.62 11.93
C THR A 133 -7.09 -12.48 12.55
N GLY A 134 -6.35 -11.94 13.53
CA GLY A 134 -5.45 -12.70 14.40
C GLY A 134 -4.07 -12.98 13.82
N SER A 135 -3.62 -12.22 12.83
CA SER A 135 -2.30 -12.42 12.23
C SER A 135 -1.36 -11.23 12.41
N ALA A 136 -0.13 -11.53 12.83
CA ALA A 136 0.95 -10.57 12.92
C ALA A 136 1.86 -10.66 11.69
N MET A 137 2.31 -9.50 11.19
CA MET A 137 3.35 -9.36 10.18
C MET A 137 4.72 -9.36 10.87
N THR A 138 5.65 -10.20 10.42
CA THR A 138 7.05 -10.19 10.88
C THR A 138 7.99 -10.39 9.70
N TRP A 139 9.29 -10.19 9.93
CA TRP A 139 10.32 -10.48 8.93
C TRP A 139 10.45 -11.98 8.63
N GLU A 140 9.97 -12.83 9.54
CA GLU A 140 9.85 -14.27 9.39
C GLU A 140 8.48 -14.67 8.82
N GLY A 141 7.85 -13.78 8.05
CA GLY A 141 6.54 -14.01 7.46
C GLY A 141 5.36 -13.81 8.41
N ARG A 142 4.19 -14.32 7.99
CA ARG A 142 2.92 -14.08 8.70
C ARG A 142 2.72 -15.09 9.82
N LEU A 143 2.54 -14.60 11.05
CA LEU A 143 2.19 -15.42 12.21
C LEU A 143 0.66 -15.43 12.40
N ASN A 144 -0.01 -16.55 12.13
CA ASN A 144 -1.42 -16.73 12.50
C ASN A 144 -1.53 -17.17 13.97
N LEU A 145 -1.83 -16.23 14.88
CA LEU A 145 -1.82 -16.49 16.32
C LEU A 145 -2.94 -17.43 16.79
N ARG A 146 -3.94 -17.75 15.95
CA ARG A 146 -4.92 -18.78 16.29
C ARG A 146 -4.31 -20.19 16.32
N ASN A 147 -3.20 -20.40 15.62
CA ASN A 147 -2.53 -21.69 15.53
C ASN A 147 -2.14 -22.22 16.92
N ALA A 148 -2.39 -23.51 17.16
CA ALA A 148 -2.09 -24.19 18.43
C ALA A 148 -0.61 -24.15 18.81
N ARG A 149 0.32 -24.06 17.84
CA ARG A 149 1.76 -23.97 18.10
C ARG A 149 2.16 -22.81 19.02
N PHE A 150 1.35 -21.75 19.04
CA PHE A 150 1.62 -20.57 19.86
C PHE A 150 1.01 -20.64 21.26
N ALA A 151 0.29 -21.72 21.63
CA ALA A 151 -0.44 -21.81 22.91
C ALA A 151 0.43 -21.67 24.16
N ARG A 152 1.72 -22.00 24.06
CA ARG A 152 2.70 -21.90 25.15
C ARG A 152 4.00 -21.23 24.71
N ASP A 153 3.99 -20.51 23.58
CA ASP A 153 5.18 -19.83 23.07
C ASP A 153 5.46 -18.56 23.90
N PRO A 154 6.53 -18.52 24.72
CA PRO A 154 6.80 -17.38 25.60
C PRO A 154 7.43 -16.20 24.85
N ARG A 155 7.87 -16.38 23.60
CA ARG A 155 8.55 -15.36 22.81
C ARG A 155 7.58 -14.23 22.41
N PRO A 156 8.06 -13.00 22.20
CA PRO A 156 7.30 -11.92 21.57
C PRO A 156 6.98 -12.22 20.10
N LEU A 157 6.18 -11.37 19.43
CA LEU A 157 5.94 -11.52 17.98
C LEU A 157 7.25 -11.38 17.21
N ASP A 158 8.07 -10.40 17.57
CA ASP A 158 9.38 -10.09 16.99
C ASP A 158 10.29 -9.54 18.12
N GLU A 159 11.48 -10.12 18.29
CA GLU A 159 12.43 -9.75 19.36
C GLU A 159 13.03 -8.34 19.18
N THR A 160 13.02 -7.82 17.96
CA THR A 160 13.61 -6.51 17.62
C THR A 160 12.58 -5.38 17.59
N CYS A 161 11.28 -5.71 17.69
CA CYS A 161 10.21 -4.74 17.56
C CYS A 161 9.93 -4.04 18.91
N PRO A 162 10.01 -2.69 18.98
CA PRO A 162 9.81 -1.96 20.23
C PRO A 162 8.32 -1.72 20.58
N CYS A 163 7.38 -2.31 19.82
CA CYS A 163 5.95 -2.04 20.02
C CYS A 163 5.43 -2.63 21.34
N PRO A 164 4.30 -2.13 21.88
CA PRO A 164 3.72 -2.66 23.12
C PRO A 164 3.37 -4.14 23.07
N ALA A 165 3.05 -4.70 21.89
CA ALA A 165 2.75 -6.12 21.75
C ALA A 165 3.99 -6.98 21.97
N CYS A 166 5.14 -6.58 21.44
CA CYS A 166 6.40 -7.33 21.55
C CYS A 166 7.10 -7.11 22.89
N THR A 167 7.06 -5.89 23.43
CA THR A 167 7.80 -5.54 24.66
C THR A 167 7.13 -6.00 25.95
N ARG A 168 5.84 -6.35 25.93
CA ARG A 168 5.05 -6.62 27.15
C ARG A 168 4.35 -7.97 27.17
N PHE A 169 4.17 -8.62 26.01
CA PHE A 169 3.32 -9.80 25.90
C PHE A 169 3.98 -10.89 25.06
N SER A 170 3.75 -12.14 25.46
CA SER A 170 4.16 -13.30 24.69
C SER A 170 3.18 -13.63 23.57
N ARG A 171 3.63 -14.38 22.57
CA ARG A 171 2.80 -15.01 21.54
C ARG A 171 1.66 -15.83 22.17
N ALA A 172 1.92 -16.54 23.27
CA ALA A 172 0.90 -17.28 24.01
C ALA A 172 -0.21 -16.39 24.57
N TYR A 173 0.14 -15.28 25.21
CA TYR A 173 -0.86 -14.37 25.75
C TYR A 173 -1.64 -13.66 24.64
N LEU A 174 -0.96 -13.20 23.60
CA LEU A 174 -1.61 -12.58 22.44
C LEU A 174 -2.56 -13.57 21.75
N ARG A 175 -2.16 -14.84 21.58
CA ARG A 175 -3.04 -15.90 21.09
C ARG A 175 -4.28 -16.05 21.95
N HIS A 176 -4.13 -16.06 23.28
CA HIS A 176 -5.27 -16.15 24.18
C HIS A 176 -6.25 -14.99 23.93
N LEU A 177 -5.77 -13.74 23.90
CA LEU A 177 -6.61 -12.57 23.62
C LEU A 177 -7.34 -12.70 22.27
N ILE A 178 -6.65 -13.14 21.21
CA ILE A 178 -7.25 -13.31 19.88
C ILE A 178 -8.30 -14.43 19.85
N ASN A 179 -8.08 -15.52 20.59
CA ASN A 179 -9.05 -16.62 20.66
C ASN A 179 -10.24 -16.32 21.58
N GLN A 180 -10.09 -15.38 22.50
CA GLN A 180 -11.17 -14.91 23.37
C GLN A 180 -11.83 -13.63 22.84
N GLU A 181 -11.46 -13.20 21.63
CA GLU A 181 -12.04 -12.01 20.96
C GLU A 181 -11.90 -10.72 21.79
N GLU A 182 -10.86 -10.65 22.62
CA GLU A 182 -10.57 -9.50 23.47
C GLU A 182 -10.07 -8.31 22.63
N LEU A 183 -10.67 -7.14 22.85
CA LEU A 183 -10.33 -5.90 22.13
C LEU A 183 -8.84 -5.54 22.24
N LEU A 184 -8.22 -5.87 23.37
CA LEU A 184 -6.80 -5.66 23.59
C LEU A 184 -5.95 -6.42 22.56
N GLY A 185 -6.29 -7.67 22.24
CA GLY A 185 -5.58 -8.46 21.25
C GLY A 185 -5.63 -7.81 19.86
N LEU A 186 -6.83 -7.38 19.45
CA LEU A 186 -7.05 -6.69 18.18
C LEU A 186 -6.24 -5.39 18.08
N ARG A 187 -6.21 -4.61 19.16
CA ARG A 187 -5.44 -3.35 19.25
C ARG A 187 -3.94 -3.60 19.18
N LEU A 188 -3.43 -4.57 19.95
CA LEU A 188 -2.00 -4.88 20.00
C LEU A 188 -1.47 -5.37 18.66
N LEU A 189 -2.18 -6.29 18.00
CA LEU A 189 -1.78 -6.76 16.67
C LEU A 189 -1.87 -5.66 15.62
N SER A 190 -2.86 -4.77 15.71
CA SER A 190 -2.98 -3.65 14.75
C SER A 190 -1.81 -2.67 14.88
N LEU A 191 -1.44 -2.33 16.11
CA LEU A 191 -0.27 -1.49 16.39
C LEU A 191 1.03 -2.16 15.93
N HIS A 192 1.18 -3.47 16.16
CA HIS A 192 2.33 -4.25 15.70
C HIS A 192 2.45 -4.24 14.17
N ASN A 193 1.38 -4.55 13.44
CA ASN A 193 1.42 -4.61 11.97
C ASN A 193 1.66 -3.22 11.34
N LEU A 194 1.09 -2.16 11.93
CA LEU A 194 1.40 -0.79 11.50
C LEU A 194 2.86 -0.43 11.76
N ARG A 195 3.39 -0.78 12.95
CA ARG A 195 4.79 -0.55 13.27
C ARG A 195 5.72 -1.27 12.28
N PHE A 196 5.42 -2.52 11.94
CA PHE A 196 6.17 -3.29 10.95
C PHE A 196 6.26 -2.56 9.59
N LEU A 197 5.12 -2.08 9.05
CA LEU A 197 5.15 -1.33 7.79
C LEU A 197 5.86 0.02 7.89
N LEU A 198 5.74 0.71 9.04
CA LEU A 198 6.47 1.96 9.26
C LEU A 198 7.99 1.72 9.27
N ASP A 199 8.45 0.63 9.89
CA ASP A 199 9.87 0.27 9.89
C ASP A 199 10.34 -0.16 8.49
N LEU A 200 9.55 -0.95 7.76
CA LEU A 200 9.83 -1.33 6.36
C LEU A 200 10.05 -0.10 5.47
N THR A 201 9.21 0.91 5.61
CA THR A 201 9.22 2.12 4.78
C THR A 201 10.28 3.13 5.24
N ALA A 202 10.56 3.22 6.53
CA ALA A 202 11.69 4.00 7.06
C ALA A 202 13.03 3.44 6.56
N ASN A 203 13.20 2.12 6.57
CA ASN A 203 14.41 1.48 6.05
C ASN A 203 14.52 1.61 4.52
N ALA A 204 13.39 1.56 3.79
CA ALA A 204 13.38 1.83 2.36
C ALA A 204 13.84 3.26 2.05
N ARG A 205 13.37 4.25 2.83
CA ARG A 205 13.80 5.65 2.72
C ARG A 205 15.31 5.80 2.94
N ALA A 206 15.85 5.24 4.02
CA ALA A 206 17.28 5.27 4.28
C ALA A 206 18.08 4.60 3.15
N ALA A 207 17.60 3.47 2.63
CA ALA A 207 18.24 2.78 1.51
C ALA A 207 18.23 3.60 0.21
N ILE A 208 17.20 4.41 -0.03
CA ILE A 208 17.16 5.35 -1.17
C ILE A 208 18.21 6.44 -1.00
N GLU A 209 18.26 7.07 0.17
CA GLU A 209 19.23 8.15 0.50
C GLU A 209 20.68 7.66 0.39
N GLU A 210 20.91 6.39 0.68
CA GLU A 210 22.22 5.72 0.59
C GLU A 210 22.49 5.08 -0.79
N GLY A 211 21.58 5.18 -1.76
CA GLY A 211 21.76 4.61 -3.10
C GLY A 211 21.78 3.07 -3.15
N ARG A 212 21.18 2.40 -2.17
CA ARG A 212 21.18 0.93 -1.99
C ARG A 212 19.79 0.30 -1.92
N LEU A 213 18.76 0.96 -2.46
CA LEU A 213 17.37 0.46 -2.43
C LEU A 213 17.26 -0.97 -2.99
N ALA A 214 17.90 -1.27 -4.12
CA ALA A 214 17.84 -2.59 -4.74
C ALA A 214 18.40 -3.70 -3.82
N ALA A 215 19.53 -3.43 -3.15
CA ALA A 215 20.13 -4.36 -2.19
C ALA A 215 19.22 -4.55 -0.97
N TYR A 216 18.69 -3.47 -0.41
CA TYR A 216 17.75 -3.52 0.70
C TYR A 216 16.48 -4.32 0.35
N LYS A 217 15.90 -4.09 -0.85
CA LYS A 217 14.74 -4.83 -1.33
C LYS A 217 15.05 -6.33 -1.42
N ALA A 218 16.17 -6.71 -2.03
CA ALA A 218 16.57 -8.11 -2.15
C ALA A 218 16.74 -8.78 -0.78
N GLU A 219 17.39 -8.11 0.18
CA GLU A 219 17.54 -8.60 1.56
C GLU A 219 16.18 -8.73 2.27
N ALA A 220 15.33 -7.72 2.18
CA ALA A 220 14.00 -7.71 2.78
C ALA A 220 13.12 -8.84 2.25
N LEU A 221 13.08 -9.03 0.92
CA LEU A 221 12.33 -10.10 0.28
C LEU A 221 12.93 -11.49 0.60
N GLY A 222 14.26 -11.61 0.67
CA GLY A 222 14.92 -12.83 1.09
C GLY A 222 14.49 -13.24 2.50
N ARG A 223 14.44 -12.29 3.44
CA ARG A 223 13.94 -12.54 4.80
C ARG A 223 12.48 -12.96 4.82
N LEU A 224 11.62 -12.22 4.10
CA LEU A 224 10.18 -12.50 4.04
C LEU A 224 9.86 -13.85 3.37
N GLY A 225 10.60 -14.23 2.32
CA GLY A 225 10.40 -15.47 1.56
C GLY A 225 10.94 -16.72 2.24
N SER A 226 11.97 -16.59 3.09
CA SER A 226 12.57 -17.71 3.84
C SER A 226 11.60 -18.41 4.81
N ALA A 227 10.44 -17.81 5.08
CA ALA A 227 9.42 -18.34 5.99
C ALA A 227 8.29 -19.14 5.30
N ALA A 228 8.27 -19.18 3.97
CA ALA A 228 7.31 -19.97 3.19
C ALA A 228 7.79 -21.40 2.90
N ALA A 229 9.01 -21.76 3.33
CA ALA A 229 9.63 -23.08 3.19
C ALA A 229 9.59 -23.89 4.50
#